data_AF-A0A9Q4AQX7-F1
#
_entry.id   AF-A0A9Q4AQX7-F1
#
_cell.length_a   1.000
_cell.length_b   1.000
_cell.length_c   1.000
_cell.angle_alpha   90.00
_cell.angle_beta   90.00
_cell.angle_gamma   90.00
#
_symmetry.space_group_name_H-M   'P 1'
#
loop_
_entity.id
_entity.type
_entity.pdbx_description
1 polymer ?
#
loop_
_entity_poly.entity_id
_entity_poly.type
_entity_poly.pdbx_seq_one_letter_code
_entity_poly.pdbx_strand_id
1 'polypeptide(L)'
;MPFAVLNVRPSRQKSLSVVRIDNRNKDLAINSIGRNVLLYAPRDEPLNGYFGKAEVEEVRLDTAQRRFMFVQLGQVETFARSIRLEHIPEPLESLAYRADGSVAFSYFSTGIRRLSSIDKAAIARLESALAQPRGFEAPMGEPLRRAPAVGPALRRIDRKMAMRDAQLRWQVLELYGSTCAVCGSGFADAERGLYEVEVCHLQGLRHGGPDSITNAMPMCRTHHWAYDAGLFTLAPTGPILVSNRMTPDLRTRFNGRSRAWFPEPISVRPAAAHLLFHRDMVFQR
;
A
#
# COMPACT_ATOMS: atom_id res chain seq x y z
N MET A 1 -5.10 16.04 -12.11
CA MET A 1 -5.13 16.91 -10.92
C MET A 1 -4.86 16.08 -9.67
N PRO A 2 -3.98 16.57 -8.77
CA PRO A 2 -3.71 15.95 -7.49
C PRO A 2 -4.95 15.78 -6.61
N PHE A 3 -5.03 14.67 -5.87
CA PHE A 3 -6.14 14.32 -4.98
C PHE A 3 -5.84 14.59 -3.51
N ALA A 4 -4.57 14.51 -3.13
CA ALA A 4 -4.10 14.70 -1.77
C ALA A 4 -2.70 15.34 -1.77
N VAL A 5 -2.25 15.79 -0.60
CA VAL A 5 -0.88 16.21 -0.34
C VAL A 5 -0.23 15.18 0.58
N LEU A 6 0.94 14.70 0.19
CA LEU A 6 1.75 13.76 0.93
C LEU A 6 2.93 14.49 1.57
N ASN A 7 3.06 14.38 2.89
CA ASN A 7 4.24 14.84 3.60
C ASN A 7 5.38 13.87 3.37
N VAL A 8 6.46 14.39 2.80
CA VAL A 8 7.68 13.65 2.55
C VAL A 8 8.83 14.40 3.20
N ARG A 9 9.78 13.67 3.78
CA ARG A 9 11.03 14.21 4.33
C ARG A 9 12.17 13.76 3.42
N PRO A 10 12.47 14.48 2.32
CA PRO A 10 13.37 13.97 1.29
C PRO A 10 14.76 13.65 1.82
N SER A 11 15.28 14.44 2.77
CA SER A 11 16.59 14.21 3.40
C SER A 11 16.70 12.88 4.15
N ARG A 12 15.57 12.29 4.55
CA ARG A 12 15.51 11.02 5.31
C ARG A 12 15.21 9.81 4.43
N GLN A 13 15.14 9.98 3.11
CA GLN A 13 14.78 8.93 2.17
C GLN A 13 15.97 8.60 1.26
N LYS A 14 16.28 7.31 1.11
CA LYS A 14 17.22 6.84 0.08
C LYS A 14 16.65 7.04 -1.34
N SER A 15 15.32 7.00 -1.47
CA SER A 15 14.58 7.19 -2.72
C SER A 15 13.19 7.74 -2.42
N LEU A 16 12.64 8.56 -3.31
CA LEU A 16 11.26 9.04 -3.23
C LEU A 16 10.22 8.00 -3.67
N SER A 17 10.64 6.82 -4.14
CA SER A 17 9.74 5.76 -4.60
C SER A 17 8.95 5.10 -3.47
N VAL A 18 9.40 5.20 -2.22
CA VAL A 18 8.69 4.66 -1.06
C VAL A 18 8.75 5.68 0.07
N VAL A 19 7.59 6.05 0.59
CA VAL A 19 7.49 6.98 1.72
C VAL A 19 6.81 6.28 2.88
N ARG A 20 7.41 6.36 4.07
CA ARG A 20 6.83 5.83 5.30
C ARG A 20 6.16 6.94 6.09
N ILE A 21 4.86 6.79 6.38
CA ILE A 21 4.05 7.76 7.12
C ILE A 21 3.22 7.10 8.22
N ASP A 22 2.72 7.88 9.17
CA ASP A 22 1.77 7.42 10.19
C ASP A 22 0.44 6.99 9.53
N ASN A 23 -0.16 5.91 10.01
CA ASN A 23 -1.32 5.29 9.38
C ASN A 23 -2.69 5.85 9.82
N ARG A 24 -2.73 6.93 10.62
CA ARG A 24 -3.99 7.59 11.03
C ARG A 24 -4.95 7.88 9.88
N ASN A 25 -4.41 8.19 8.70
CA ASN A 25 -5.18 8.49 7.49
C ASN A 25 -5.09 7.36 6.44
N LYS A 26 -5.11 6.09 6.87
CA LYS A 26 -5.03 4.92 5.97
C LYS A 26 -6.08 4.95 4.86
N ASP A 27 -7.32 5.33 5.18
CA ASP A 27 -8.41 5.30 4.19
C ASP A 27 -8.17 6.35 3.10
N LEU A 28 -7.62 7.52 3.45
CA LEU A 28 -7.24 8.52 2.45
C LEU A 28 -6.08 8.03 1.57
N ALA A 29 -5.09 7.35 2.16
CA ALA A 29 -3.98 6.78 1.41
C ALA A 29 -4.47 5.71 0.41
N ILE A 30 -5.28 4.76 0.87
CA ILE A 30 -5.86 3.71 0.00
C ILE A 30 -6.73 4.34 -1.10
N ASN A 31 -7.57 5.33 -0.76
CA ASN A 31 -8.37 6.06 -1.75
C ASN A 31 -7.55 6.90 -2.74
N SER A 32 -6.27 7.10 -2.47
CA SER A 32 -5.33 7.81 -3.35
C SER A 32 -4.64 6.90 -4.36
N ILE A 33 -4.73 5.57 -4.22
CA ILE A 33 -4.16 4.61 -5.19
C ILE A 33 -4.64 4.93 -6.62
N GLY A 34 -3.71 4.94 -7.57
CA GLY A 34 -3.94 5.32 -8.98
C GLY A 34 -4.26 6.80 -9.19
N ARG A 35 -3.91 7.67 -8.23
CA ARG A 35 -4.13 9.12 -8.32
C ARG A 35 -2.85 9.87 -7.99
N ASN A 36 -2.72 11.06 -8.57
CA ASN A 36 -1.61 11.95 -8.26
C ASN A 36 -1.80 12.59 -6.88
N VAL A 37 -0.69 12.80 -6.19
CA VAL A 37 -0.57 13.57 -4.96
C VAL A 37 0.51 14.63 -5.13
N LEU A 38 0.34 15.78 -4.46
CA LEU A 38 1.43 16.75 -4.31
C LEU A 38 2.38 16.28 -3.22
N LEU A 39 3.67 16.54 -3.40
CA LEU A 39 4.70 16.25 -2.41
C LEU A 39 5.04 17.53 -1.66
N TYR A 40 4.93 17.48 -0.34
CA TYR A 40 5.22 18.59 0.55
C TYR A 40 6.33 18.21 1.54
N ALA A 41 7.35 19.05 1.62
CA ALA A 41 8.44 18.95 2.56
C ALA A 41 8.20 19.84 3.79
N PRO A 42 8.22 19.30 5.02
CA PRO A 42 8.08 20.08 6.25
C PRO A 42 9.12 21.21 6.41
N ARG A 43 8.83 22.17 7.30
CA ARG A 43 9.64 23.39 7.48
C ARG A 43 11.11 23.13 7.87
N ASP A 44 11.38 22.01 8.54
CA ASP A 44 12.71 21.60 8.97
C ASP A 44 13.54 20.92 7.86
N GLU A 45 12.99 20.74 6.67
CA GLU A 45 13.74 20.29 5.49
C GLU A 45 14.43 21.48 4.78
N PRO A 46 15.63 21.29 4.21
CA PRO A 46 16.30 22.33 3.42
C PRO A 46 15.47 22.83 2.23
N LEU A 47 14.78 21.91 1.55
CA LEU A 47 13.86 22.19 0.43
C LEU A 47 12.40 22.14 0.90
N ASN A 48 12.05 22.90 1.93
CA ASN A 48 10.70 22.92 2.49
C ASN A 48 9.64 23.52 1.53
N GLY A 49 8.40 23.08 1.68
CA GLY A 49 7.28 23.46 0.81
C GLY A 49 6.90 22.40 -0.23
N TYR A 50 6.11 22.80 -1.22
CA TYR A 50 5.69 21.94 -2.32
C TYR A 50 6.83 21.80 -3.32
N PHE A 51 7.29 20.56 -3.53
CA PHE A 51 8.50 20.30 -4.31
C PHE A 51 8.28 19.29 -5.44
N GLY A 52 7.11 18.67 -5.55
CA GLY A 52 6.80 17.78 -6.66
C GLY A 52 5.39 17.21 -6.62
N LYS A 53 5.17 16.24 -7.50
CA LYS A 53 3.98 15.39 -7.54
C LYS A 53 4.39 13.94 -7.83
N ALA A 54 3.54 12.99 -7.47
CA ALA A 54 3.73 11.58 -7.76
C ALA A 54 2.38 10.86 -7.85
N GLU A 55 2.34 9.71 -8.51
CA GLU A 55 1.20 8.80 -8.47
C GLU A 55 1.35 7.86 -7.26
N VAL A 56 0.28 7.62 -6.52
CA VAL A 56 0.27 6.57 -5.49
C VAL A 56 0.00 5.23 -6.16
N GLU A 57 0.98 4.34 -6.17
CA GLU A 57 0.85 3.02 -6.80
C GLU A 57 0.27 1.98 -5.82
N GLU A 58 0.72 2.01 -4.57
CA GLU A 58 0.36 1.02 -3.57
C GLU A 58 0.45 1.59 -2.16
N VAL A 59 -0.36 1.06 -1.24
CA VAL A 59 -0.29 1.37 0.19
C VAL A 59 -0.19 0.07 0.97
N ARG A 60 0.82 -0.02 1.85
CA ARG A 60 1.15 -1.25 2.60
C ARG A 60 1.27 -0.95 4.10
N LEU A 61 0.67 -1.79 4.93
CA LEU A 61 0.85 -1.74 6.38
C LEU A 61 2.31 -2.08 6.74
N ASP A 62 2.90 -1.34 7.67
CA ASP A 62 4.15 -1.76 8.31
C ASP A 62 3.83 -2.77 9.42
N THR A 63 4.04 -4.06 9.15
CA THR A 63 3.71 -5.12 10.12
C THR A 63 4.66 -5.15 11.33
N ALA A 64 5.86 -4.56 11.22
CA ALA A 64 6.82 -4.47 12.32
C ALA A 64 6.49 -3.29 13.25
N GLN A 65 6.01 -2.18 12.69
CA GLN A 65 5.54 -1.04 13.46
C GLN A 65 4.17 -0.57 12.94
N ARG A 66 3.12 -1.25 13.40
CA ARG A 66 1.72 -1.10 12.92
C ARG A 66 1.12 0.30 13.03
N ARG A 67 1.81 1.25 13.65
CA ARG A 67 1.47 2.68 13.63
C ARG A 67 1.80 3.34 12.28
N PHE A 68 2.67 2.74 11.49
CA PHE A 68 3.14 3.29 10.23
C PHE A 68 2.63 2.49 9.03
N MET A 69 2.76 3.10 7.87
CA MET A 69 2.49 2.49 6.59
C MET A 69 3.47 3.02 5.55
N PHE A 70 3.67 2.21 4.51
CA PHE A 70 4.44 2.56 3.33
C PHE A 70 3.50 2.96 2.21
N VAL A 71 3.84 4.04 1.52
CA VAL A 71 3.18 4.52 0.31
C VAL A 71 4.19 4.40 -0.82
N GLN A 72 3.92 3.50 -1.76
CA GLN A 72 4.70 3.35 -2.99
C GLN A 72 4.31 4.45 -3.95
N LEU A 73 5.30 5.17 -4.46
CA LEU A 73 5.13 6.27 -5.40
C LEU A 73 5.69 5.90 -6.77
N GLY A 74 4.84 6.08 -7.78
CA GLY A 74 5.16 6.02 -9.19
C GLY A 74 5.26 7.42 -9.79
N GLN A 75 5.83 7.50 -10.99
CA GLN A 75 5.85 8.73 -11.80
C GLN A 75 6.26 9.99 -11.01
N VAL A 76 7.29 9.87 -10.17
CA VAL A 76 7.74 10.99 -9.34
C VAL A 76 8.31 12.08 -10.23
N GLU A 77 7.69 13.26 -10.16
CA GLU A 77 8.07 14.48 -10.87
C GLU A 77 8.36 15.58 -9.84
N THR A 78 9.63 15.98 -9.73
CA THR A 78 10.03 17.11 -8.89
C THR A 78 9.93 18.41 -9.68
N PHE A 79 9.53 19.48 -8.99
CA PHE A 79 9.52 20.82 -9.55
C PHE A 79 10.94 21.40 -9.61
N ALA A 80 11.16 22.39 -10.48
CA ALA A 80 12.46 23.07 -10.59
C ALA A 80 12.86 23.78 -9.28
N ARG A 81 11.88 24.19 -8.47
CA ARG A 81 12.07 24.81 -7.16
C ARG A 81 10.95 24.39 -6.21
N SER A 82 11.22 24.47 -4.91
CA SER A 82 10.19 24.30 -3.89
C SER A 82 9.43 25.60 -3.64
N ILE A 83 8.11 25.53 -3.46
CA ILE A 83 7.27 26.68 -3.11
C ILE A 83 6.76 26.53 -1.68
N ARG A 84 7.14 27.48 -0.83
CA ARG A 84 6.65 27.57 0.56
C ARG A 84 5.22 28.07 0.58
N LEU A 85 4.45 27.62 1.58
CA LEU A 85 3.06 28.03 1.80
C LEU A 85 2.89 29.56 1.85
N GLU A 86 3.86 30.27 2.44
CA GLU A 86 3.86 31.73 2.57
C GLU A 86 3.99 32.49 1.24
N HIS A 87 4.50 31.83 0.20
CA HIS A 87 4.68 32.41 -1.14
C HIS A 87 3.58 32.01 -2.11
N ILE A 88 2.54 31.29 -1.64
CA ILE A 88 1.40 30.93 -2.47
C ILE A 88 0.39 32.08 -2.40
N PRO A 89 0.07 32.73 -3.54
CA PRO A 89 -0.77 33.93 -3.55
C PRO A 89 -2.23 33.67 -3.17
N GLU A 90 -2.69 32.43 -3.25
CA GLU A 90 -4.00 31.99 -2.77
C GLU A 90 -3.83 30.85 -1.76
N PRO A 91 -4.69 30.76 -0.73
CA PRO A 91 -4.69 29.65 0.20
C PRO A 91 -4.76 28.29 -0.53
N LEU A 92 -3.71 27.49 -0.39
CA LEU A 92 -3.66 26.12 -0.89
C LEU A 92 -3.83 25.16 0.28
N GLU A 93 -4.60 24.09 0.08
CA GLU A 93 -5.13 23.25 1.16
C GLU A 93 -6.12 24.04 2.02
N SER A 94 -7.28 24.40 1.46
CA SER A 94 -8.31 25.22 2.11
C SER A 94 -8.74 24.68 3.48
N LEU A 95 -8.62 23.36 3.70
CA LEU A 95 -8.90 22.69 4.97
C LEU A 95 -7.86 22.98 6.08
N ALA A 96 -6.70 23.56 5.73
CA ALA A 96 -5.69 24.00 6.67
C ALA A 96 -6.04 25.33 7.35
N TYR A 97 -7.04 26.06 6.84
CA TYR A 97 -7.42 27.39 7.30
C TYR A 97 -8.68 27.32 8.16
N ARG A 98 -8.66 28.01 9.29
CA ARG A 98 -9.84 28.19 10.15
C ARG A 98 -10.76 29.26 9.56
N ALA A 99 -11.96 29.39 10.13
CA ALA A 99 -12.94 30.39 9.70
C ALA A 99 -12.44 31.85 9.84
N ASP A 100 -11.49 32.09 10.76
CA ASP A 100 -10.84 33.39 10.97
C ASP A 100 -9.65 33.65 10.02
N GLY A 101 -9.37 32.73 9.08
CA GLY A 101 -8.24 32.79 8.16
C GLY A 101 -6.90 32.35 8.76
N SER A 102 -6.85 32.00 10.05
CA SER A 102 -5.63 31.49 10.68
C SER A 102 -5.31 30.07 10.25
N VAL A 103 -4.02 29.74 10.20
CA VAL A 103 -3.55 28.41 9.80
C VAL A 103 -3.61 27.44 10.99
N ALA A 104 -4.22 26.27 10.80
CA ALA A 104 -4.21 25.17 11.74
C ALA A 104 -2.92 24.35 11.60
N PHE A 105 -1.85 24.72 12.29
CA PHE A 105 -0.55 24.05 12.16
C PHE A 105 -0.57 22.53 12.44
N SER A 106 -1.49 22.05 13.28
CA SER A 106 -1.71 20.62 13.52
C SER A 106 -2.11 19.86 12.25
N TYR A 107 -2.76 20.51 11.29
CA TYR A 107 -3.13 19.96 9.99
C TYR A 107 -1.90 19.40 9.26
N PHE A 108 -0.82 20.18 9.21
CA PHE A 108 0.42 19.84 8.51
C PHE A 108 1.25 18.76 9.20
N SER A 109 0.89 18.32 10.41
CA SER A 109 1.53 17.16 11.06
C SER A 109 1.13 15.83 10.42
N THR A 110 0.05 15.82 9.65
CA THR A 110 -0.54 14.61 9.09
C THR A 110 0.20 14.13 7.86
N GLY A 111 0.50 12.83 7.79
CA GLY A 111 1.29 12.21 6.72
C GLY A 111 0.68 12.37 5.32
N ILE A 112 -0.64 12.28 5.20
CA ILE A 112 -1.37 12.53 3.96
C ILE A 112 -2.63 13.34 4.25
N ARG A 113 -2.93 14.34 3.41
CA ARG A 113 -3.99 15.33 3.62
C ARG A 113 -4.85 15.49 2.38
N ARG A 114 -6.15 15.62 2.57
CA ARG A 114 -7.11 15.67 1.47
C ARG A 114 -7.11 17.06 0.83
N LEU A 115 -7.11 17.10 -0.50
CA LEU A 115 -7.40 18.31 -1.25
C LEU A 115 -8.91 18.40 -1.52
N SER A 116 -9.47 19.58 -1.31
CA SER A 116 -10.87 19.89 -1.57
C SER A 116 -11.07 20.24 -3.06
N SER A 117 -12.33 20.39 -3.47
CA SER A 117 -12.65 20.92 -4.80
C SER A 117 -12.25 22.39 -4.97
N ILE A 118 -12.18 23.15 -3.87
CA ILE A 118 -11.82 24.57 -3.88
C ILE A 118 -10.34 24.74 -4.24
N ASP A 119 -9.50 23.79 -3.80
CA ASP A 119 -8.04 23.84 -4.03
C ASP A 119 -7.65 23.68 -5.50
N LYS A 120 -8.54 23.18 -6.36
CA LYS A 120 -8.23 22.82 -7.76
C LYS A 120 -7.63 23.97 -8.56
N ALA A 121 -8.17 25.18 -8.43
CA ALA A 121 -7.68 26.35 -9.16
C ALA A 121 -6.29 26.78 -8.67
N ALA A 122 -6.08 26.81 -7.36
CA ALA A 122 -4.79 27.13 -6.75
C ALA A 122 -3.70 26.11 -7.17
N ILE A 123 -4.04 24.81 -7.20
CA ILE A 123 -3.11 23.75 -7.64
C ILE A 123 -2.75 23.91 -9.11
N ALA A 124 -3.72 24.14 -10.00
CA ALA A 124 -3.45 24.29 -11.42
C ALA A 124 -2.52 25.49 -11.69
N ARG A 125 -2.71 26.60 -10.97
CA ARG A 125 -1.82 27.76 -11.04
C ARG A 125 -0.43 27.45 -10.50
N LEU A 126 -0.34 26.72 -9.38
CA LEU A 126 0.93 26.27 -8.80
C LEU A 126 1.71 25.41 -9.80
N GLU A 127 1.09 24.37 -10.36
CA GLU A 127 1.69 23.48 -11.35
C GLU A 127 2.14 24.26 -12.60
N SER A 128 1.32 25.19 -13.09
CA SER A 128 1.67 26.03 -14.24
C SER A 128 2.85 26.99 -13.94
N ALA A 129 2.90 27.59 -12.75
CA ALA A 129 3.97 28.51 -12.36
C ALA A 129 5.31 27.79 -12.13
N LEU A 130 5.25 26.50 -11.80
CA LEU A 130 6.41 25.63 -11.58
C LEU A 130 6.92 24.95 -12.84
N ALA A 131 6.08 24.83 -13.87
CA ALA A 131 6.45 24.30 -15.18
C ALA A 131 7.14 25.34 -16.08
N GLN A 132 7.07 26.64 -15.75
CA GLN A 132 7.73 27.69 -16.52
C GLN A 132 9.22 27.80 -16.15
N PRO A 133 10.16 27.61 -17.08
CA PRO A 133 11.56 27.90 -16.83
C PRO A 133 11.72 29.42 -16.67
N ARG A 134 12.24 29.88 -15.54
CA ARG A 134 12.77 31.25 -15.44
C ARG A 134 14.22 31.22 -15.90
N GLY A 135 14.58 32.21 -16.73
CA GLY A 135 15.91 32.32 -17.32
C GLY A 135 17.02 32.29 -16.28
N PHE A 136 18.11 31.61 -16.64
CA PHE A 136 19.36 31.50 -15.89
C PHE A 136 19.20 31.04 -14.43
N GLU A 137 18.86 29.78 -14.22
CA GLU A 137 19.08 29.11 -12.93
C GLU A 137 20.13 28.01 -13.10
N ALA A 138 21.20 28.09 -12.29
CA ALA A 138 22.30 27.14 -12.25
C ALA A 138 21.76 25.71 -11.99
N PRO A 139 22.37 24.67 -12.56
CA PRO A 139 21.90 23.31 -12.36
C PRO A 139 22.01 22.98 -10.87
N MET A 140 20.86 22.74 -10.23
CA MET A 140 20.87 22.04 -8.95
C MET A 140 21.57 20.69 -9.14
N GLY A 141 22.40 20.33 -8.15
CA GLY A 141 23.19 19.10 -8.14
C GLY A 141 22.37 17.85 -8.50
N GLU A 142 23.10 16.83 -8.96
CA GLU A 142 22.59 15.63 -9.65
C GLU A 142 21.13 15.29 -9.34
N PRO A 143 20.26 15.13 -10.36
CA PRO A 143 18.90 14.67 -10.14
C PRO A 143 18.96 13.39 -9.33
N LEU A 144 18.23 13.35 -8.20
CA LEU A 144 18.08 12.15 -7.37
C LEU A 144 17.87 10.96 -8.30
N ARG A 145 18.85 10.04 -8.34
CA ARG A 145 18.86 8.92 -9.28
C ARG A 145 17.48 8.25 -9.24
N ARG A 146 16.75 8.30 -10.36
CA ARG A 146 15.59 7.44 -10.58
C ARG A 146 16.11 6.02 -10.43
N ALA A 147 15.76 5.36 -9.32
CA ALA A 147 15.88 3.92 -9.27
C ALA A 147 15.07 3.39 -10.47
N PRO A 148 15.63 2.51 -11.31
CA PRO A 148 14.82 1.89 -12.35
C PRO A 148 13.61 1.26 -11.67
N ALA A 149 12.42 1.54 -12.20
CA ALA A 149 11.22 0.86 -11.79
C ALA A 149 11.39 -0.63 -12.15
N VAL A 150 11.91 -1.43 -11.23
CA VAL A 150 11.94 -2.88 -11.37
C VAL A 150 10.55 -3.37 -10.98
N GLY A 151 9.66 -3.32 -11.95
CA GLY A 151 8.31 -3.86 -11.86
C GLY A 151 7.79 -4.12 -13.27
N PRO A 152 7.03 -5.20 -13.51
CA PRO A 152 6.41 -5.42 -14.80
C PRO A 152 5.59 -4.17 -15.17
N ALA A 153 5.64 -3.76 -16.44
CA ALA A 153 4.83 -2.67 -16.96
C ALA A 153 3.36 -2.96 -16.61
N LEU A 154 2.86 -2.29 -15.57
CA LEU A 154 1.55 -2.58 -15.00
C LEU A 154 0.52 -2.26 -16.09
N ARG A 155 -0.25 -3.29 -16.48
CA ARG A 155 -1.59 -3.09 -17.05
C ARG A 155 -2.27 -2.02 -16.21
N ARG A 156 -3.01 -1.08 -16.81
CA ARG A 156 -3.88 -0.19 -16.04
C ARG A 156 -4.84 -1.05 -15.22
N ILE A 157 -4.46 -1.36 -13.98
CA ILE A 157 -5.29 -2.10 -13.03
C ILE A 157 -6.50 -1.20 -12.76
N ASP A 158 -7.70 -1.78 -12.73
CA ASP A 158 -8.87 -1.03 -12.30
C ASP A 158 -8.60 -0.48 -10.90
N ARG A 159 -8.62 0.86 -10.76
CA ARG A 159 -8.35 1.54 -9.50
C ARG A 159 -9.21 1.01 -8.36
N LYS A 160 -10.49 0.70 -8.63
CA LYS A 160 -11.41 0.16 -7.61
C LYS A 160 -10.97 -1.22 -7.16
N MET A 161 -10.46 -2.05 -8.06
CA MET A 161 -9.90 -3.36 -7.72
C MET A 161 -8.65 -3.20 -6.87
N ALA A 162 -7.69 -2.37 -7.30
CA ALA A 162 -6.46 -2.12 -6.53
C ALA A 162 -6.74 -1.58 -5.11
N MET A 163 -7.74 -0.71 -4.97
CA MET A 163 -8.18 -0.20 -3.66
C MET A 163 -8.79 -1.30 -2.78
N ARG A 164 -9.61 -2.19 -3.35
CA ARG A 164 -10.20 -3.33 -2.63
C ARG A 164 -9.13 -4.33 -2.20
N ASP A 165 -8.24 -4.70 -3.10
CA ASP A 165 -7.13 -5.61 -2.82
C ASP A 165 -6.22 -5.04 -1.71
N ALA A 166 -5.90 -3.74 -1.77
CA ALA A 166 -5.13 -3.06 -0.73
C ALA A 166 -5.86 -3.04 0.63
N GLN A 167 -7.18 -2.82 0.63
CA GLN A 167 -8.01 -2.84 1.83
C GLN A 167 -8.05 -4.22 2.47
N LEU A 168 -8.35 -5.26 1.69
CA LEU A 168 -8.37 -6.64 2.20
C LEU A 168 -6.99 -7.05 2.70
N ARG A 169 -5.93 -6.76 1.93
CA ARG A 169 -4.56 -7.05 2.34
C ARG A 169 -4.20 -6.37 3.65
N TRP A 170 -4.57 -5.11 3.82
CA TRP A 170 -4.36 -4.41 5.07
C TRP A 170 -5.02 -5.15 6.24
N GLN A 171 -6.32 -5.47 6.11
CA GLN A 171 -7.08 -6.13 7.18
C GLN A 171 -6.52 -7.53 7.51
N VAL A 172 -6.18 -8.31 6.48
CA VAL A 172 -5.60 -9.65 6.66
C VAL A 172 -4.25 -9.57 7.37
N LEU A 173 -3.34 -8.67 6.95
CA LEU A 173 -2.02 -8.54 7.58
C LEU A 173 -2.08 -7.90 8.98
N GLU A 174 -3.10 -7.09 9.26
CA GLU A 174 -3.36 -6.57 10.61
C GLU A 174 -3.74 -7.70 11.58
N LEU A 175 -4.53 -8.67 11.11
CA LEU A 175 -4.98 -9.82 11.90
C LEU A 175 -3.91 -10.93 11.99
N TYR A 176 -3.29 -11.27 10.87
CA TYR A 176 -2.38 -12.42 10.77
C TYR A 176 -0.89 -12.07 10.88
N GLY A 177 -0.52 -10.80 10.65
CA GLY A 177 0.87 -10.43 10.40
C GLY A 177 1.35 -10.83 9.01
N SER A 178 2.66 -10.71 8.78
CA SER A 178 3.31 -10.92 7.47
C SER A 178 3.95 -12.31 7.31
N THR A 179 3.45 -13.33 8.01
CA THR A 179 3.93 -14.71 7.89
C THR A 179 2.91 -15.60 7.21
N CYS A 180 3.38 -16.61 6.49
CA CYS A 180 2.54 -17.60 5.86
C CYS A 180 1.79 -18.37 6.95
N ALA A 181 0.46 -18.31 6.95
CA ALA A 181 -0.35 -18.98 7.95
C ALA A 181 -0.29 -20.52 7.84
N VAL A 182 0.21 -21.05 6.72
CA VAL A 182 0.39 -22.49 6.49
C VAL A 182 1.74 -22.98 7.02
N CYS A 183 2.86 -22.42 6.57
CA CYS A 183 4.21 -22.91 6.92
C CYS A 183 4.98 -22.05 7.94
N GLY A 184 4.48 -20.86 8.27
CA GLY A 184 5.11 -19.94 9.23
C GLY A 184 6.26 -19.09 8.69
N SER A 185 6.69 -19.26 7.44
CA SER A 185 7.74 -18.43 6.85
C SER A 185 7.30 -16.97 6.69
N GLY A 186 8.18 -16.02 6.99
CA GLY A 186 7.90 -14.58 6.93
C GLY A 186 9.03 -13.79 6.29
N PHE A 187 9.27 -14.00 4.99
CA PHE A 187 10.30 -13.27 4.26
C PHE A 187 9.84 -11.83 3.98
N ALA A 188 10.72 -10.87 4.25
CA ALA A 188 10.42 -9.45 4.11
C ALA A 188 11.66 -8.61 3.77
N ASP A 189 11.46 -7.54 3.00
CA ASP A 189 12.31 -6.36 2.99
C ASP A 189 11.58 -5.28 3.80
N ALA A 190 11.89 -5.23 5.09
CA ALA A 190 11.22 -4.37 6.06
C ALA A 190 11.51 -2.88 5.82
N GLU A 191 12.67 -2.52 5.26
CA GLU A 191 12.98 -1.12 4.93
C GLU A 191 12.02 -0.57 3.87
N ARG A 192 11.61 -1.42 2.93
CA ARG A 192 10.67 -1.07 1.86
C ARG A 192 9.24 -1.50 2.13
N GLY A 193 8.94 -2.13 3.27
CA GLY A 193 7.63 -2.68 3.61
C GLY A 193 7.15 -3.79 2.66
N LEU A 194 8.07 -4.53 2.04
CA LEU A 194 7.75 -5.61 1.11
C LEU A 194 7.69 -6.92 1.90
N TYR A 195 6.58 -7.64 1.77
CA TYR A 195 6.37 -8.95 2.39
C TYR A 195 6.09 -9.97 1.30
N GLU A 196 6.76 -11.12 1.36
CA GLU A 196 6.60 -12.19 0.37
C GLU A 196 5.18 -12.77 0.36
N VAL A 197 4.51 -12.76 1.51
CA VAL A 197 3.17 -13.31 1.64
C VAL A 197 2.14 -12.59 0.77
N GLU A 198 1.31 -13.40 0.14
CA GLU A 198 0.15 -13.02 -0.65
C GLU A 198 -1.12 -13.26 0.16
N VAL A 199 -2.17 -12.52 -0.17
CA VAL A 199 -3.51 -12.72 0.43
C VAL A 199 -4.25 -13.68 -0.48
N CYS A 200 -4.31 -14.94 -0.05
CA CYS A 200 -4.95 -16.01 -0.81
C CYS A 200 -6.42 -16.08 -0.43
N HIS A 201 -7.31 -16.00 -1.43
CA HIS A 201 -8.73 -16.33 -1.23
C HIS A 201 -8.88 -17.85 -1.06
N LEU A 202 -9.71 -18.28 -0.11
CA LEU A 202 -9.95 -19.68 0.19
C LEU A 202 -10.95 -20.31 -0.79
N GLN A 203 -12.05 -19.59 -1.02
CA GLN A 203 -12.88 -19.76 -2.20
C GLN A 203 -12.44 -18.69 -3.22
N GLY A 204 -11.83 -19.13 -4.32
CA GLY A 204 -11.34 -18.20 -5.34
C GLY A 204 -12.44 -17.32 -5.92
N LEU A 205 -12.10 -16.06 -6.25
CA LEU A 205 -13.05 -15.08 -6.80
C LEU A 205 -13.76 -15.58 -8.07
N ARG A 206 -13.05 -16.33 -8.93
CA ARG A 206 -13.60 -16.95 -10.15
C ARG A 206 -14.75 -17.92 -9.87
N HIS A 207 -14.84 -18.42 -8.64
CA HIS A 207 -15.85 -19.34 -8.15
C HIS A 207 -16.89 -18.65 -7.25
N GLY A 208 -17.02 -17.32 -7.35
CA GLY A 208 -17.99 -16.53 -6.58
C GLY A 208 -17.62 -16.34 -5.10
N GLY A 209 -16.36 -16.59 -4.72
CA GLY A 209 -15.91 -16.30 -3.36
C GLY A 209 -15.93 -14.80 -3.04
N PRO A 210 -16.33 -14.39 -1.82
CA PRO A 210 -16.37 -12.99 -1.45
C PRO A 210 -14.97 -12.43 -1.17
N ASP A 211 -14.80 -11.13 -1.40
CA ASP A 211 -13.59 -10.40 -1.04
C ASP A 211 -13.64 -9.96 0.44
N SER A 212 -13.41 -10.91 1.35
CA SER A 212 -13.60 -10.70 2.80
C SER A 212 -12.50 -11.35 3.64
N ILE A 213 -12.31 -10.84 4.86
CA ILE A 213 -11.34 -11.38 5.84
C ILE A 213 -11.60 -12.84 6.20
N THR A 214 -12.86 -13.29 6.17
CA THR A 214 -13.23 -14.68 6.47
C THR A 214 -13.04 -15.62 5.28
N ASN A 215 -12.76 -15.09 4.09
CA ASN A 215 -12.44 -15.85 2.89
C ASN A 215 -10.98 -15.68 2.47
N ALA A 216 -10.11 -15.09 3.30
CA ALA A 216 -8.74 -14.81 2.91
C ALA A 216 -7.76 -15.06 4.05
N MET A 217 -6.55 -15.52 3.70
CA MET A 217 -5.45 -15.70 4.66
C MET A 217 -4.09 -15.50 3.99
N PRO A 218 -3.04 -15.12 4.73
CA PRO A 218 -1.73 -14.95 4.14
C PRO A 218 -1.07 -16.30 3.85
N MET A 219 -0.59 -16.47 2.62
CA MET A 219 0.20 -17.63 2.20
C MET A 219 1.45 -17.16 1.47
N CYS A 220 2.57 -17.87 1.62
CA CYS A 220 3.69 -17.67 0.70
C CYS A 220 3.32 -18.15 -0.70
N ARG A 221 4.00 -17.68 -1.73
CA ARG A 221 3.71 -18.00 -3.13
C ARG A 221 3.63 -19.49 -3.42
N THR A 222 4.51 -20.28 -2.78
CA THR A 222 4.50 -21.74 -2.91
C THR A 222 3.20 -22.36 -2.41
N HIS A 223 2.71 -21.95 -1.22
CA HIS A 223 1.47 -22.49 -0.66
C HIS A 223 0.24 -21.90 -1.34
N HIS A 224 0.28 -20.65 -1.78
CA HIS A 224 -0.79 -20.06 -2.58
C HIS A 224 -1.00 -20.86 -3.87
N TRP A 225 0.07 -21.08 -4.65
CA TRP A 225 0.02 -21.91 -5.85
C TRP A 225 -0.46 -23.34 -5.56
N ALA A 226 0.08 -23.98 -4.50
CA ALA A 226 -0.28 -25.36 -4.17
C ALA A 226 -1.74 -25.49 -3.72
N TYR A 227 -2.30 -24.47 -3.05
CA TYR A 227 -3.70 -24.41 -2.67
C TYR A 227 -4.57 -24.28 -3.92
N ASP A 228 -4.29 -23.30 -4.77
CA ASP A 228 -5.02 -23.08 -6.03
C ASP A 228 -5.00 -24.27 -6.99
N ALA A 229 -3.88 -25.02 -7.01
CA ALA A 229 -3.73 -26.25 -7.77
C ALA A 229 -4.47 -27.46 -7.14
N GLY A 230 -5.05 -27.31 -5.95
CA GLY A 230 -5.74 -28.38 -5.24
C GLY A 230 -4.83 -29.43 -4.62
N LEU A 231 -3.54 -29.13 -4.43
CA LEU A 231 -2.56 -30.07 -3.86
C LEU A 231 -2.69 -30.19 -2.33
N PHE A 232 -3.29 -29.22 -1.68
CA PHE A 232 -3.74 -29.33 -0.30
C PHE A 232 -5.03 -28.52 -0.08
N THR A 233 -5.71 -28.78 1.02
CA THR A 233 -6.80 -27.97 1.52
C THR A 233 -6.74 -27.91 3.04
N LEU A 234 -7.64 -27.14 3.66
CA LEU A 234 -7.73 -27.01 5.11
C LEU A 234 -9.09 -27.52 5.57
N ALA A 235 -9.10 -28.31 6.65
CA ALA A 235 -10.34 -28.59 7.37
C ALA A 235 -10.81 -27.34 8.14
N PRO A 236 -12.10 -27.22 8.50
CA PRO A 236 -12.67 -26.02 9.12
C PRO A 236 -11.95 -25.51 10.39
N THR A 237 -11.23 -26.38 11.10
CA THR A 237 -10.48 -26.01 12.32
C THR A 237 -8.99 -25.72 12.06
N GLY A 238 -8.56 -25.71 10.80
CA GLY A 238 -7.17 -25.50 10.39
C GLY A 238 -6.29 -26.74 10.08
N PRO A 239 -6.66 -28.02 10.35
CA PRO A 239 -5.86 -29.16 9.90
C PRO A 239 -5.59 -29.11 8.39
N ILE A 240 -4.34 -29.40 8.01
CA ILE A 240 -3.89 -29.43 6.63
C ILE A 240 -4.14 -30.82 6.06
N LEU A 241 -4.90 -30.89 4.98
CA LEU A 241 -5.16 -32.12 4.22
C LEU A 241 -4.40 -32.05 2.91
N VAL A 242 -3.53 -33.02 2.65
CA VAL A 242 -2.65 -33.04 1.48
C VAL A 242 -3.10 -34.09 0.48
N SER A 243 -2.99 -33.76 -0.81
CA SER A 243 -3.31 -34.64 -1.93
C SER A 243 -2.32 -35.80 -2.01
N ASN A 244 -2.79 -36.95 -2.49
CA ASN A 244 -1.90 -38.05 -2.89
C ASN A 244 -0.97 -37.69 -4.07
N ARG A 245 -1.30 -36.64 -4.83
CA ARG A 245 -0.48 -36.13 -5.94
C ARG A 245 0.67 -35.21 -5.49
N MET A 246 0.72 -34.86 -4.20
CA MET A 246 1.75 -33.97 -3.68
C MET A 246 3.12 -34.66 -3.63
N THR A 247 4.13 -34.00 -4.21
CA THR A 247 5.50 -34.51 -4.18
C THR A 247 6.11 -34.42 -2.77
N PRO A 248 7.09 -35.29 -2.43
CA PRO A 248 7.80 -35.21 -1.16
C PRO A 248 8.47 -33.86 -0.92
N ASP A 249 9.08 -33.25 -1.94
CA ASP A 249 9.70 -31.92 -1.82
C ASP A 249 8.70 -30.86 -1.37
N LEU A 250 7.53 -30.78 -2.02
CA LEU A 250 6.49 -29.83 -1.64
C LEU A 250 5.94 -30.12 -0.23
N ARG A 251 5.85 -31.39 0.17
CA ARG A 251 5.44 -31.78 1.52
C ARG A 251 6.40 -31.26 2.60
N THR A 252 7.70 -31.16 2.33
CA THR A 252 8.65 -30.57 3.29
C THR A 252 8.41 -29.07 3.51
N ARG A 253 7.81 -28.36 2.54
CA ARG A 253 7.58 -26.91 2.60
C ARG A 253 6.55 -26.48 3.64
N PHE A 254 5.77 -27.41 4.19
CA PHE A 254 4.90 -27.15 5.34
C PHE A 254 5.67 -26.91 6.65
N ASN A 255 7.01 -27.07 6.66
CA ASN A 255 7.88 -26.83 7.81
C ASN A 255 7.43 -27.62 9.07
N GLY A 256 7.03 -28.88 8.87
CA GLY A 256 6.55 -29.76 9.94
C GLY A 256 5.17 -29.41 10.50
N ARG A 257 4.48 -28.38 9.97
CA ARG A 257 3.13 -28.01 10.42
C ARG A 257 2.09 -28.94 9.81
N SER A 258 1.21 -29.45 10.67
CA SER A 258 0.01 -30.20 10.29
C SER A 258 -1.27 -29.36 10.36
N ARG A 259 -1.16 -28.10 10.79
CA ARG A 259 -2.27 -27.17 10.95
C ARG A 259 -1.87 -25.78 10.50
N ALA A 260 -2.78 -25.10 9.80
CA ALA A 260 -2.69 -23.67 9.56
C ALA A 260 -2.99 -22.90 10.85
N TRP A 261 -2.38 -21.72 10.96
CA TRP A 261 -2.64 -20.77 12.05
C TRP A 261 -3.85 -19.90 11.70
N PHE A 262 -4.78 -19.75 12.63
CA PHE A 262 -5.93 -18.85 12.55
C PHE A 262 -5.90 -17.85 13.71
N PRO A 263 -6.38 -16.61 13.53
CA PRO A 263 -6.39 -15.57 14.56
C PRO A 263 -7.34 -15.89 15.72
N GLU A 264 -7.08 -15.29 16.88
CA GLU A 264 -7.82 -15.54 18.12
C GLU A 264 -9.32 -15.21 18.04
N PRO A 265 -9.77 -14.05 17.50
CA PRO A 265 -11.21 -13.81 17.37
C PRO A 265 -11.82 -14.77 16.34
N ILE A 266 -12.73 -15.64 16.78
CA ILE A 266 -13.39 -16.64 15.93
C ILE A 266 -14.15 -15.98 14.78
N SER A 267 -14.70 -14.78 15.00
CA SER A 267 -15.46 -14.02 14.00
C SER A 267 -14.67 -13.62 12.74
N VAL A 268 -13.33 -13.60 12.82
CA VAL A 268 -12.45 -13.25 11.70
C VAL A 268 -11.66 -14.45 11.18
N ARG A 269 -11.92 -15.65 11.69
CA ARG A 269 -11.32 -16.88 11.17
C ARG A 269 -11.91 -17.23 9.79
N PRO A 270 -11.21 -18.07 9.01
CA PRO A 270 -11.75 -18.66 7.81
C PRO A 270 -13.13 -19.27 8.04
N ALA A 271 -14.13 -18.82 7.27
CA ALA A 271 -15.46 -19.41 7.36
C ALA A 271 -15.42 -20.84 6.81
N ALA A 272 -16.03 -21.76 7.55
CA ALA A 272 -16.03 -23.18 7.19
C ALA A 272 -16.55 -23.43 5.76
N ALA A 273 -17.55 -22.65 5.32
CA ALA A 273 -18.13 -22.76 3.99
C ALA A 273 -17.09 -22.62 2.85
N HIS A 274 -16.14 -21.68 2.96
CA HIS A 274 -15.12 -21.47 1.92
C HIS A 274 -14.09 -22.61 1.88
N LEU A 275 -13.72 -23.12 3.06
CA LEU A 275 -12.82 -24.27 3.19
C LEU A 275 -13.47 -25.57 2.66
N LEU A 276 -14.75 -25.78 2.97
CA LEU A 276 -15.53 -26.90 2.45
C LEU A 276 -15.70 -26.80 0.93
N PHE A 277 -16.01 -25.61 0.40
CA PHE A 277 -16.05 -25.37 -1.04
C PHE A 277 -14.74 -25.80 -1.71
N HIS A 278 -13.60 -25.33 -1.19
CA HIS A 278 -12.31 -25.72 -1.76
C HIS A 278 -12.08 -27.24 -1.69
N ARG A 279 -12.42 -27.87 -0.55
CA ARG A 279 -12.30 -29.32 -0.36
C ARG A 279 -13.14 -30.12 -1.36
N ASP A 280 -14.31 -29.63 -1.73
CA ASP A 280 -15.25 -30.36 -2.58
C ASP A 280 -15.06 -30.06 -4.07
N MET A 281 -14.64 -28.85 -4.42
CA MET A 281 -14.60 -28.37 -5.81
C MET A 281 -13.20 -28.23 -6.41
N VAL A 282 -12.16 -28.11 -5.58
CA VAL A 282 -10.79 -27.80 -6.03
C VAL A 282 -9.78 -28.87 -5.59
N PHE A 283 -9.90 -29.33 -4.35
CA PHE A 283 -8.95 -30.27 -3.76
C PHE A 283 -8.91 -31.60 -4.50
N GLN A 284 -7.71 -31.99 -4.93
CA GLN A 284 -7.47 -33.25 -5.63
C GLN A 284 -7.14 -34.31 -4.59
N ARG A 285 -8.05 -35.26 -4.35
CA ARG A 285 -7.84 -36.34 -3.39
C ARG A 285 -6.67 -37.25 -3.79
#